data_AF-A0ABD3ZP31-F1
#
_entry.id   AF-A0ABD3ZP31-F1
#
_cell.length_a   1.000
_cell.length_b   1.000
_cell.length_c   1.000
_cell.angle_alpha   90.00
_cell.angle_beta   90.00
_cell.angle_gamma   90.00
#
_symmetry.space_group_name_H-M   'P 1'
#
loop_
_entity.id
_entity.type
_entity.pdbx_description
1 polymer ?
#
loop_
_entity_poly.entity_id
_entity_poly.type
_entity_poly.pdbx_seq_one_letter_code
_entity_poly.pdbx_strand_id
1 'polypeptide(L)' 'MNKPQEINLNKDTTIQQAIEPGKIQIIVLDGSQGTAHVLEAPEHGKTIIQTAKGSFARVDHEIGFKIK' A
#
# COMPACT_ATOMS: atom_id res chain seq x y z
N MET A 1 8.74 7.60 3.33
CA MET A 1 8.68 6.51 4.33
C MET A 1 7.31 5.88 4.20
N ASN A 2 7.25 4.63 3.76
CA ASN A 2 6.15 4.00 3.01
C ASN A 2 4.93 3.60 3.87
N LYS A 3 4.51 4.48 4.77
CA LYS A 3 3.35 4.23 5.63
C LYS A 3 2.05 4.26 4.82
N PRO A 4 1.08 3.38 5.12
CA PRO A 4 -0.28 3.50 4.60
C PRO A 4 -0.88 4.85 4.96
N GLN A 5 -1.45 5.52 3.96
CA GLN A 5 -2.22 6.75 4.12
C GLN A 5 -3.66 6.47 3.73
N GLU A 6 -4.59 6.76 4.62
CA GLU A 6 -6.02 6.65 4.31
C GLU A 6 -6.41 7.67 3.25
N ILE A 7 -7.18 7.25 2.25
CA ILE A 7 -7.64 8.06 1.13
C ILE A 7 -9.16 8.01 1.03
N ASN A 8 -9.76 9.12 0.58
CA ASN A 8 -11.20 9.19 0.33
C ASN A 8 -11.51 8.84 -1.13
N LEU A 9 -12.12 7.68 -1.34
CA LEU A 9 -12.47 7.17 -2.68
C LEU A 9 -13.53 8.03 -3.41
N ASN A 10 -14.29 8.86 -2.69
CA ASN A 10 -15.46 9.54 -3.25
C ASN A 10 -15.14 10.80 -4.07
N LYS A 11 -13.89 11.30 -4.09
CA LYS A 11 -13.59 12.58 -4.75
C LYS A 11 -12.41 12.60 -5.71
N ASP A 12 -11.33 11.84 -5.51
CA ASP A 12 -10.08 12.16 -6.22
C ASP A 12 -9.23 10.98 -6.71
N THR A 13 -9.64 9.72 -6.55
CA THR A 13 -8.75 8.58 -6.87
C THR A 13 -9.04 7.98 -8.25
N THR A 14 -8.62 8.67 -9.31
CA THR A 14 -8.53 8.06 -10.63
C THR A 14 -7.23 7.26 -10.69
N ILE A 15 -7.28 5.94 -10.95
CA ILE A 15 -6.07 5.08 -10.98
C ILE A 15 -4.99 5.63 -11.92
N GLN A 16 -5.39 6.30 -13.01
CA GLN A 16 -4.47 6.90 -13.97
C GLN A 16 -3.57 7.98 -13.37
N GLN A 17 -4.04 8.76 -12.39
CA GLN A 17 -3.25 9.79 -11.72
C GLN A 17 -2.26 9.20 -10.71
N ALA A 18 -2.47 7.95 -10.30
CA ALA A 18 -1.67 7.23 -9.30
C ALA A 18 -0.45 6.51 -9.92
N ILE A 19 -0.35 6.45 -11.26
CA ILE A 19 0.71 5.73 -11.96
C ILE A 19 1.91 6.67 -12.18
N GLU A 20 2.85 6.65 -11.24
CA GLU A 20 4.15 7.34 -11.37
C GLU A 20 5.23 6.39 -11.93
N PRO A 21 6.01 6.80 -12.95
CA PRO A 21 7.09 5.98 -13.49
C PRO A 21 8.11 5.55 -12.42
N GLY A 22 8.48 4.27 -12.42
CA GLY A 22 9.48 3.73 -11.49
C GLY A 22 8.98 3.42 -10.09
N LYS A 23 7.71 3.68 -9.79
CA LYS A 23 7.11 3.39 -8.49
C LYS A 23 6.01 2.35 -8.60
N ILE A 24 5.86 1.56 -7.53
CA ILE A 24 4.75 0.64 -7.36
C ILE A 24 3.88 1.18 -6.24
N GLN A 25 2.70 1.68 -6.60
CA GLN A 25 1.68 2.04 -5.62
C GLN A 25 0.79 0.83 -5.32
N ILE A 26 0.47 0.66 -4.04
CA ILE A 26 -0.43 -0.36 -3.52
C ILE A 26 -1.63 0.37 -2.94
N ILE A 27 -2.83 -0.04 -3.35
CA ILE A 27 -4.08 0.45 -2.79
C ILE A 27 -4.75 -0.71 -2.07
N VAL A 28 -5.03 -0.54 -0.79
CA VAL A 28 -5.78 -1.50 0.04
C VAL A 28 -7.18 -0.97 0.23
N LEU A 29 -8.17 -1.73 -0.26
CA LEU A 29 -9.58 -1.43 -0.05
C LEU A 29 -10.08 -2.35 1.07
N ASP A 30 -10.36 -1.77 2.24
CA ASP A 30 -10.86 -2.51 3.40
C ASP A 30 -12.38 -2.33 3.52
N GLY A 31 -13.13 -3.28 2.97
CA GLY A 31 -14.59 -3.29 3.06
C GLY A 31 -15.15 -3.56 4.46
N SER A 32 -14.34 -4.08 5.39
CA SER A 32 -14.79 -4.34 6.77
C SER A 32 -14.85 -3.04 7.59
N GLN A 33 -13.96 -2.10 7.31
CA GLN A 33 -13.92 -0.77 7.92
C GLN A 33 -14.47 0.34 7.01
N GLY A 34 -14.71 0.04 5.73
CA GLY A 34 -15.15 1.03 4.74
C GLY A 34 -14.07 2.05 4.39
N THR A 35 -12.79 1.70 4.55
CA THR A 35 -11.65 2.59 4.34
C THR A 35 -10.80 2.15 3.14
N ALA A 36 -10.02 3.08 2.61
CA ALA A 36 -9.02 2.79 1.59
C ALA A 36 -7.68 3.39 1.99
N HIS A 37 -6.61 2.66 1.76
CA HIS A 37 -5.26 3.11 2.08
C HIS A 37 -4.38 3.04 0.84
N VAL A 38 -3.52 4.04 0.63
CA VAL A 38 -2.46 4.03 -0.38
C VAL A 38 -1.10 3.98 0.29
N LEU A 39 -0.19 3.21 -0.30
CA LEU A 39 1.21 3.18 0.09
C LEU A 39 2.09 2.85 -1.12
N GLU A 40 3.39 3.07 -0.97
CA GLU A 40 4.39 2.74 -1.99
C GLU A 40 5.17 1.48 -1.58
N ALA A 41 5.37 0.55 -2.51
CA ALA A 41 6.28 -0.56 -2.27
C ALA A 41 7.74 -0.06 -2.24
N PRO A 42 8.64 -0.69 -1.47
CA PRO A 42 10.06 -0.34 -1.54
C PRO A 42 10.61 -0.70 -2.94
N GLU A 43 11.59 0.06 -3.42
CA GLU A 43 12.28 -0.19 -4.70
C GLU A 43 12.89 -1.61 -4.75
N HIS A 44 13.40 -2.08 -3.61
CA HIS A 44 13.91 -3.43 -3.44
C HIS A 44 13.37 -4.05 -2.15
N GLY A 45 13.04 -5.34 -2.20
CA GLY A 45 12.52 -6.08 -1.06
C GLY A 45 11.08 -6.50 -1.26
N LYS A 46 10.32 -6.56 -0.17
CA LYS A 46 8.94 -7.03 -0.14
C LYS A 46 8.07 -6.10 0.69
N THR A 47 6.81 -5.98 0.29
CA THR A 47 5.74 -5.42 1.13
C THR A 47 4.84 -6.56 1.56
N ILE A 48 4.60 -6.67 2.87
CA ILE A 48 3.73 -7.69 3.46
C ILE A 48 2.51 -6.97 4.03
N ILE A 49 1.34 -7.30 3.49
CA ILE A 49 0.05 -6.80 3.98
C ILE A 49 -0.53 -7.85 4.91
N GLN A 50 -0.88 -7.44 6.12
CA GLN A 50 -1.44 -8.30 7.14
C GLN A 50 -2.88 -7.91 7.43
N THR A 51 -3.74 -8.92 7.50
CA THR A 51 -5.13 -8.78 7.92
C THR A 51 -5.35 -9.44 9.27
N ALA A 52 -6.23 -8.88 10.08
CA ALA A 52 -6.66 -9.48 11.34
C ALA A 52 -8.18 -9.37 11.43
N LYS A 53 -8.85 -10.51 11.63
CA LYS A 53 -10.32 -10.59 11.70
C LYS A 53 -11.04 -9.97 10.49
N GLY A 54 -10.43 -10.06 9.30
CA GLY A 54 -11.00 -9.52 8.06
C GLY A 54 -10.72 -8.03 7.81
N SER A 55 -10.05 -7.33 8.74
CA SER A 55 -9.66 -5.93 8.57
C SER A 55 -8.17 -5.79 8.24
N PHE A 56 -7.83 -4.74 7.52
CA PHE A 56 -6.45 -4.32 7.28
C PHE A 56 -5.83 -3.89 8.61
N ALA A 57 -4.78 -4.60 9.02
CA ALA A 57 -4.21 -4.46 10.36
C ALA A 57 -2.83 -3.80 10.32
N ARG A 58 -1.98 -4.18 9.36
CA ARG A 58 -0.58 -3.76 9.33
C ARG A 58 0.03 -3.91 7.95
N VAL A 59 1.05 -3.09 7.69
CA VAL A 59 2.00 -3.27 6.59
C VAL A 59 3.40 -3.37 7.16
N ASP A 60 4.13 -4.37 6.70
CA ASP A 60 5.57 -4.50 6.93
C ASP A 60 6.33 -4.37 5.61
N HIS A 61 7.53 -3.80 5.72
CA HIS A 61 8.49 -3.77 4.62
C HIS A 61 9.73 -4.55 5.02
N GLU A 62 10.03 -5.59 4.25
CA GLU A 62 11.26 -6.36 4.40
C GLU A 62 12.21 -5.97 3.29
N ILE A 63 13.24 -5.20 3.64
CA ILE A 63 14.28 -4.78 2.72
C ILE A 63 15.52 -5.60 3.04
N GLY A 64 16.01 -6.33 2.04
CA GLY A 64 17.19 -7.18 2.14
C GLY A 64 18.29 -6.69 1.23
N PHE A 65 19.53 -6.89 1.66
CA PHE A 65 20.70 -6.68 0.83
C PHE A 65 21.16 -8.03 0.27
N LYS A 66 21.12 -8.20 -1.05
CA LYS A 66 21.64 -9.43 -1.69
C LYS A 66 23.17 -9.33 -1.77
N ILE A 67 23.87 -10.22 -1.08
CA ILE A 67 25.31 -10.41 -1.30
C ILE A 67 25.50 -11.39 -2.46
N LYS A 68 25.78 -10.82 -3.64
CA LYS A 68 26.02 -11.49 -4.94
C LYS A 68 24.82 -12.26 -5.51
#